data_AF-A0A3R6SS13-F1
#
_entry.id   AF-A0A3R6SS13-F1
#
_cell.length_a   1.000
_cell.length_b   1.000
_cell.length_c   1.000
_cell.angle_alpha   90.00
_cell.angle_beta   90.00
_cell.angle_gamma   90.00
#
_symmetry.space_group_name_H-M   'P 1'
#
loop_
_entity.id
_entity.type
_entity.pdbx_description
1 polymer ?
#
loop_
_entity_poly.entity_id
_entity_poly.type
_entity_poly.pdbx_seq_one_letter_code
_entity_poly.pdbx_strand_id
1 'polypeptide(L)'
;MDKRKMKKLLILNLPYFLVGLFATNLGEAWRLAEGADSSAKILSFFHALPIALNNPFPSFHPLDLLIGILCGAGLRLAVYLKGKNAKKYRHNVEYGSARWGTAKDIEPFIAPKFEDNVILTKTERLMMSNRPKNPANARNKNVLIIGGSGSGKTRFWLKPNLLQMHSSYVVTDPKGSIVIECGNALLKHGYTIKIFNTINFQKSMHYNPFAYIHSEKDILKLVTTLIANTKGDGKAGDEFWTKAETLLYCALIGYIHYEAPVEEQNFSTLIEFLNAMEVREDDEEFQNPVDLMFEALEKKKPNHFAVRQYKKYKLAAGDICSK
;
A
#
# COMPACT_ATOMS: atom_id res chain seq x y z
N MET A 1 21.52 -2.06 33.60
CA MET A 1 21.27 -0.92 32.69
C MET A 1 22.62 -0.37 32.22
N ASP A 2 22.89 -0.30 30.91
CA ASP A 2 24.19 0.12 30.35
C ASP A 2 24.56 1.55 30.80
N LYS A 3 25.82 1.79 31.22
CA LYS A 3 26.31 3.09 31.71
C LYS A 3 26.04 4.23 30.71
N ARG A 4 26.10 3.94 29.41
CA ARG A 4 25.78 4.90 28.34
C ARG A 4 24.30 5.28 28.30
N LYS A 5 23.41 4.32 28.54
CA LYS A 5 21.95 4.54 28.60
C LYS A 5 21.57 5.37 29.83
N MET A 6 22.17 5.10 30.99
CA MET A 6 21.93 5.90 32.20
C MET A 6 22.39 7.35 32.04
N LYS A 7 23.61 7.56 31.52
CA LYS A 7 24.14 8.91 31.27
C LYS A 7 23.24 9.71 30.32
N LYS A 8 22.76 9.08 29.25
CA LYS A 8 21.82 9.70 28.30
C LYS A 8 20.49 10.07 28.96
N LEU A 9 19.95 9.19 29.81
CA LEU A 9 18.70 9.43 30.52
C LEU A 9 18.82 10.56 31.55
N LEU A 10 19.93 10.63 32.29
CA LEU A 10 20.19 11.71 33.23
C LEU A 10 20.32 13.06 32.51
N ILE A 11 21.14 13.13 31.45
CA ILE A 11 21.33 14.36 30.67
C ILE A 11 20.00 14.84 30.06
N LEU A 12 19.17 13.92 29.57
CA LEU A 12 17.89 14.27 28.95
C LEU A 12 16.88 14.84 29.97
N ASN A 13 16.95 14.40 31.24
CA ASN A 13 16.00 14.83 32.28
C ASN A 13 16.50 15.99 33.14
N LEU A 14 17.81 16.27 33.13
CA LEU A 14 18.45 17.31 33.93
C LEU A 14 17.83 18.71 33.77
N PRO A 15 17.47 19.20 32.56
CA PRO A 15 16.85 20.52 32.42
C PRO A 15 15.50 20.64 33.13
N TYR A 16 14.67 19.60 33.09
CA TYR A 16 13.36 19.61 33.77
C TYR A 16 13.51 19.58 35.29
N PHE A 17 14.54 18.89 35.79
CA PHE A 17 14.88 18.88 37.20
C PHE A 17 15.37 20.26 37.67
N LEU A 18 16.24 20.92 36.90
CA LEU A 18 16.73 22.27 37.21
C LEU A 18 15.60 23.31 37.16
N VAL A 19 14.71 23.24 36.16
CA VAL A 19 13.53 24.12 36.10
C VAL A 19 12.57 23.83 37.26
N GLY A 20 12.37 22.57 37.63
CA GLY A 20 11.56 22.20 38.78
C GLY A 20 12.13 22.73 40.11
N LEU A 21 13.45 22.64 40.29
CA LEU A 21 14.13 23.23 41.45
C LEU A 21 14.04 24.76 41.47
N PHE A 22 14.19 25.42 40.33
CA PHE A 22 14.01 26.87 40.26
C PHE A 22 12.57 27.30 40.55
N ALA A 23 11.59 26.51 40.09
CA ALA A 23 10.18 26.76 40.30
C ALA A 23 9.73 26.61 41.77
N THR A 24 10.56 26.07 42.67
CA THR A 24 10.25 26.07 44.12
C THR A 24 10.16 27.49 44.66
N ASN A 25 10.87 28.45 44.06
CA ASN A 25 10.86 29.85 44.48
C ASN A 25 9.51 30.51 44.19
N LEU A 26 8.71 29.95 43.27
CA LEU A 26 7.32 30.35 43.05
C LEU A 26 6.43 29.91 44.23
N GLY A 27 6.66 28.71 44.77
CA GLY A 27 5.99 28.25 45.99
C GLY A 27 6.37 29.09 47.21
N GLU A 28 7.66 29.42 47.33
CA GLU A 28 8.16 30.29 48.39
C GLU A 28 7.57 31.70 48.32
N ALA A 29 7.50 32.31 47.13
CA ALA A 29 6.84 33.60 46.93
C ALA A 29 5.34 33.55 47.30
N TRP A 30 4.65 32.44 46.98
CA TRP A 30 3.24 32.24 47.33
C TRP A 30 3.02 32.06 48.83
N ARG A 31 4.00 31.47 49.52
CA ARG A 31 3.99 31.35 50.99
C ARG A 31 4.25 32.68 51.68
N LEU A 32 5.15 33.50 51.14
CA LEU A 32 5.49 34.83 51.67
C LEU A 32 4.41 35.89 51.39
N ALA A 33 3.48 35.59 50.47
CA ALA A 33 2.37 36.45 50.11
C ALA A 33 1.26 36.44 51.17
N GLU A 34 1.10 37.55 51.89
CA GLU A 34 0.00 37.77 52.83
C GLU A 34 -1.15 38.54 52.17
N GLY A 35 -2.40 38.23 52.54
CA GLY A 35 -3.57 38.93 52.01
C GLY A 35 -4.87 38.42 52.64
N ALA A 36 -5.79 39.33 52.95
CA ALA A 36 -7.09 39.00 53.55
C ALA A 36 -8.03 38.30 52.55
N ASP A 37 -7.94 38.67 51.26
CA ASP A 37 -8.70 38.09 50.16
C ASP A 37 -7.78 37.59 49.03
N SER A 38 -8.31 36.71 48.15
CA SER A 38 -7.56 36.11 47.04
C SER A 38 -6.92 37.13 46.10
N SER A 39 -7.55 38.28 45.86
CA SER A 39 -7.00 39.36 45.02
C SER A 39 -5.81 40.06 45.68
N ALA A 40 -5.91 40.36 46.97
CA ALA A 40 -4.83 40.95 47.76
C ALA A 40 -3.62 40.00 47.85
N LYS A 41 -3.88 38.70 47.98
CA LYS A 41 -2.83 37.67 48.01
C LYS A 41 -2.09 37.52 46.67
N ILE A 42 -2.78 37.67 45.54
CA ILE A 42 -2.14 37.67 44.22
C ILE A 42 -1.25 38.91 44.05
N LEU A 43 -1.72 40.07 44.54
CA LEU A 43 -0.94 41.31 44.45
C LEU A 43 0.31 41.25 45.32
N SER A 44 0.21 40.74 46.55
CA SER A 44 1.36 40.54 47.43
C SER A 44 2.33 39.46 46.92
N PHE A 45 1.83 38.43 46.22
CA PHE A 45 2.67 37.45 45.53
C PHE A 45 3.62 38.11 44.51
N PHE A 46 3.11 39.03 43.68
CA PHE A 46 3.97 39.72 42.71
C PHE A 46 5.03 40.62 43.37
N HIS A 47 4.76 41.12 44.58
CA HIS A 47 5.76 41.86 45.36
C HIS A 47 6.77 40.93 46.07
N ALA A 48 6.36 39.75 46.51
CA ALA A 48 7.23 38.75 47.14
C ALA A 48 8.09 37.95 46.14
N LEU A 49 7.65 37.89 44.88
CA LEU A 49 8.30 37.12 43.82
C LEU A 49 9.76 37.54 43.55
N PRO A 50 10.11 38.83 43.38
CA PRO A 50 11.51 39.24 43.23
C PRO A 50 12.39 38.88 44.43
N ILE A 51 11.82 38.88 45.64
CA ILE A 51 12.53 38.55 46.88
C ILE A 51 12.86 37.06 46.92
N ALA A 52 11.87 36.20 46.60
CA ALA A 52 12.06 34.74 46.53
C ALA A 52 13.01 34.34 45.38
N LEU A 53 12.97 35.05 44.25
CA LEU A 53 13.87 34.79 43.11
C LEU A 53 15.32 35.25 43.35
N ASN A 54 15.54 36.19 44.28
CA ASN A 54 16.89 36.62 44.65
C ASN A 54 17.65 35.56 45.47
N ASN A 55 16.94 34.57 46.03
CA ASN A 55 17.58 33.43 46.69
C ASN A 55 18.06 32.41 45.64
N PRO A 56 19.38 32.16 45.53
CA PRO A 56 19.91 31.22 44.55
C PRO A 56 19.65 29.74 44.91
N PHE A 57 19.17 29.45 46.13
CA PHE A 57 18.88 28.10 46.59
C PHE A 57 17.38 27.77 46.55
N PRO A 58 17.01 26.53 46.20
CA PRO A 58 15.62 26.10 46.18
C PRO A 58 15.05 26.00 47.60
N SER A 59 13.77 26.32 47.74
CA SER A 59 13.03 26.11 48.99
C SER A 59 12.72 24.62 49.18
N PHE A 60 13.07 24.09 50.37
CA PHE A 60 12.84 22.69 50.74
C PHE A 60 11.52 22.44 51.47
N HIS A 61 10.60 23.41 51.44
CA HIS A 61 9.30 23.23 52.07
C HIS A 61 8.41 22.30 51.24
N PRO A 62 7.61 21.41 51.87
CA PRO A 62 6.86 20.38 51.14
C PRO A 62 5.95 20.90 50.02
N LEU A 63 5.26 22.03 50.25
CA LEU A 63 4.38 22.64 49.25
C LEU A 63 5.16 23.27 48.08
N ASP A 64 6.32 23.87 48.36
CA ASP A 64 7.16 24.54 47.37
C ASP A 64 7.83 23.50 46.46
N LEU A 65 8.27 22.38 47.05
CA LEU A 65 8.78 21.21 46.33
C LEU A 65 7.71 20.58 45.44
N LEU A 66 6.46 20.51 45.90
CA LEU A 66 5.34 20.00 45.09
C LEU A 66 5.07 20.90 43.88
N ILE A 67 5.10 22.22 44.05
CA ILE A 67 4.99 23.18 42.95
C ILE A 67 6.15 22.99 41.96
N GLY A 68 7.38 22.85 42.47
CA GLY A 68 8.55 22.56 41.64
C GLY A 68 8.42 21.28 40.81
N ILE A 69 7.96 20.19 41.43
CA ILE A 69 7.72 18.90 40.75
C ILE A 69 6.65 19.05 39.67
N LEU A 70 5.52 19.73 39.96
CA LEU A 70 4.44 19.95 39.00
C LEU A 70 4.92 20.78 37.81
N CYS A 71 5.68 21.85 38.04
CA CYS A 71 6.25 22.67 36.97
C CYS A 71 7.25 21.90 36.10
N GLY A 72 8.16 21.14 36.72
CA GLY A 72 9.12 20.29 35.99
C GLY A 72 8.44 19.18 35.18
N ALA A 73 7.44 18.52 35.76
CA ALA A 73 6.64 17.50 35.09
C ALA A 73 5.79 18.08 33.95
N GLY A 74 5.17 19.25 34.19
CA GLY A 74 4.40 19.99 33.19
C GLY A 74 5.25 20.42 31.99
N LEU A 75 6.47 20.93 32.22
CA LEU A 75 7.40 21.25 31.15
C LEU A 75 7.82 20.01 30.36
N ARG A 76 8.12 18.91 31.05
CA ARG A 76 8.46 17.64 30.40
C ARG A 76 7.31 17.11 29.54
N LEU A 77 6.07 17.23 30.04
CA LEU A 77 4.87 16.87 29.30
C LEU A 77 4.69 17.76 28.07
N ALA A 78 4.84 19.07 28.21
CA ALA A 78 4.75 20.02 27.10
C ALA A 78 5.78 19.73 25.99
N VAL A 79 7.04 19.46 26.35
CA VAL A 79 8.09 19.09 25.39
C VAL A 79 7.80 17.74 24.74
N TYR A 80 7.31 16.76 25.50
CA TYR A 80 6.93 15.45 24.95
C TYR A 80 5.79 15.55 23.93
N LEU A 81 4.74 16.32 24.23
CA LEU A 81 3.61 16.56 23.32
C LEU A 81 4.07 17.30 22.05
N LYS A 82 4.91 18.32 22.19
CA LYS A 82 5.48 19.06 21.06
C LYS A 82 6.40 18.17 20.20
N GLY A 83 7.18 17.29 20.84
CA GLY A 83 8.05 16.34 20.15
C GLY A 83 7.29 15.28 19.34
N LYS A 84 6.13 14.82 19.82
CA LYS A 84 5.27 13.91 19.05
C LYS A 84 4.67 14.56 17.79
N ASN A 85 4.38 15.85 17.86
CA ASN A 85 3.83 16.62 16.73
C ASN A 85 4.91 17.32 15.88
N ALA A 86 6.19 17.08 16.17
CA ALA A 86 7.28 17.64 15.39
C ALA A 86 7.30 17.01 14.00
N LYS A 87 6.97 17.83 12.99
CA LYS A 87 7.16 17.44 11.60
C LYS A 87 8.65 17.19 11.35
N LYS A 88 8.97 16.09 10.65
CA LYS A 88 10.35 15.73 10.32
C LYS A 88 10.80 16.55 9.12
N TYR A 89 11.52 17.63 9.37
CA TYR A 89 12.15 18.46 8.35
C TYR A 89 13.64 18.21 8.27
N ARG A 90 14.22 18.32 7.07
CA ARG A 90 15.66 18.45 6.90
C ARG A 90 16.00 19.94 6.97
N HIS A 91 16.21 20.44 8.18
CA HIS A 91 16.53 21.85 8.40
C HIS A 91 17.84 22.21 7.70
N ASN A 92 17.88 23.38 7.05
CA ASN A 92 19.04 23.91 6.30
C ASN A 92 19.46 23.03 5.12
N VAL A 93 18.52 22.28 4.55
CA VAL A 93 18.78 21.43 3.38
C VAL A 93 17.81 21.81 2.28
N GLU A 94 18.36 22.29 1.17
CA GLU A 94 17.59 22.62 -0.02
C GLU A 94 17.13 21.35 -0.78
N TYR A 95 16.11 21.55 -1.59
CA TYR A 95 15.65 20.55 -2.54
C TYR A 95 16.78 20.24 -3.54
N GLY A 96 16.97 18.96 -3.88
CA GLY A 96 18.07 18.54 -4.75
C GLY A 96 19.40 18.22 -4.04
N SER A 97 19.42 18.21 -2.70
CA SER A 97 20.57 17.80 -1.87
C SER A 97 20.93 16.29 -1.92
N ALA A 98 20.59 15.61 -3.02
CA ALA A 98 20.97 14.24 -3.25
C ALA A 98 22.50 14.16 -3.44
N ARG A 99 23.10 13.10 -2.91
CA ARG A 99 24.53 12.81 -3.08
C ARG A 99 24.72 11.37 -3.52
N TRP A 100 25.88 11.09 -4.08
CA TRP A 100 26.33 9.72 -4.30
C TRP A 100 26.36 8.96 -2.97
N GLY A 101 25.79 7.76 -2.99
CA GLY A 101 25.82 6.85 -1.86
C GLY A 101 27.23 6.31 -1.63
N THR A 102 27.50 5.92 -0.39
CA THR A 102 28.72 5.22 0.02
C THR A 102 28.37 3.80 0.44
N ALA A 103 29.36 2.92 0.55
CA ALA A 103 29.14 1.54 1.00
C ALA A 103 28.42 1.46 2.36
N LYS A 104 28.69 2.41 3.28
CA LYS A 104 28.03 2.49 4.58
C LYS A 104 26.54 2.84 4.49
N ASP A 105 26.12 3.52 3.42
CA ASP A 105 24.72 3.91 3.25
C ASP A 105 23.86 2.68 2.87
N ILE A 106 24.40 1.75 2.08
CA ILE A 106 23.66 0.54 1.63
C ILE A 106 23.78 -0.64 2.59
N GLU A 107 24.89 -0.75 3.32
CA GLU A 107 25.22 -1.85 4.24
C GLU A 107 24.06 -2.30 5.15
N PRO A 108 23.28 -1.41 5.78
CA PRO A 108 22.18 -1.82 6.67
C PRO A 108 21.01 -2.49 5.95
N PHE A 109 20.95 -2.39 4.62
CA PHE A 109 19.90 -2.93 3.75
C PHE A 109 20.33 -4.22 3.05
N ILE A 110 21.57 -4.69 3.24
CA ILE A 110 22.08 -5.92 2.63
C ILE A 110 21.90 -7.09 3.61
N ALA A 111 21.37 -8.21 3.13
CA ALA A 111 21.32 -9.46 3.88
C ALA A 111 22.70 -10.14 3.88
N PRO A 112 23.10 -10.80 4.98
CA PRO A 112 24.42 -11.44 5.07
C PRO A 112 24.66 -12.52 4.01
N LYS A 113 23.62 -13.29 3.69
CA LYS A 113 23.65 -14.31 2.65
C LYS A 113 23.38 -13.66 1.30
N PHE A 114 24.28 -13.84 0.34
CA PHE A 114 24.22 -13.17 -0.96
C PHE A 114 22.91 -13.46 -1.70
N GLU A 115 22.47 -14.72 -1.67
CA GLU A 115 21.29 -15.21 -2.39
C GLU A 115 19.98 -14.65 -1.82
N ASP A 116 20.00 -14.08 -0.62
CA ASP A 116 18.83 -13.46 0.01
C ASP A 116 18.69 -11.97 -0.37
N ASN A 117 19.33 -11.53 -1.46
CA ASN A 117 19.34 -10.13 -1.89
C ASN A 117 19.03 -9.94 -3.37
N VAL A 118 18.20 -8.95 -3.70
CA VAL A 118 18.12 -8.40 -5.06
C VAL A 118 19.45 -7.76 -5.43
N ILE A 119 19.97 -8.12 -6.60
CA ILE A 119 21.17 -7.51 -7.18
C ILE A 119 20.75 -6.22 -7.87
N LEU A 120 21.30 -5.08 -7.43
CA LEU A 120 21.08 -3.77 -8.05
C LEU A 120 22.27 -3.39 -8.94
N THR A 121 23.49 -3.54 -8.42
CA THR A 121 24.73 -3.27 -9.12
C THR A 121 25.78 -4.32 -8.77
N LYS A 122 27.05 -4.10 -9.15
CA LYS A 122 28.19 -4.93 -8.72
C LYS A 122 28.39 -4.91 -7.19
N THR A 123 28.10 -3.78 -6.54
CA THR A 123 28.43 -3.51 -5.12
C THR A 123 27.19 -3.38 -4.25
N GLU A 124 26.11 -2.78 -4.76
CA GLU A 124 24.87 -2.53 -4.02
C GLU A 124 23.86 -3.66 -4.23
N ARG A 125 23.23 -4.06 -3.13
CA ARG A 125 22.20 -5.11 -3.07
C ARG A 125 21.12 -4.72 -2.09
N LEU A 126 19.95 -5.36 -2.20
CA LEU A 126 18.84 -5.10 -1.31
C LEU A 126 18.26 -6.40 -0.76
N MET A 127 18.17 -6.51 0.56
CA MET A 127 17.66 -7.72 1.21
C MET A 127 16.21 -8.02 0.80
N MET A 128 15.94 -9.31 0.57
CA MET A 128 14.62 -9.81 0.26
C MET A 128 13.73 -10.02 1.48
N SER A 129 14.24 -9.90 2.70
CA SER A 129 13.39 -9.99 3.90
C SER A 129 12.56 -8.72 4.10
N ASN A 130 11.25 -8.87 4.33
CA ASN A 130 10.37 -7.78 4.78
C ASN A 130 10.50 -7.49 6.28
N ARG A 131 11.26 -8.31 7.02
CA ARG A 131 11.40 -8.23 8.47
C ARG A 131 12.87 -8.19 8.88
N PRO A 132 13.60 -7.11 8.55
CA PRO A 132 14.94 -6.90 9.10
C PRO A 132 14.91 -6.77 10.62
N LYS A 133 16.04 -7.07 11.27
CA LYS A 133 16.22 -6.89 12.73
C LYS A 133 15.88 -5.47 13.18
N ASN A 134 16.17 -4.47 12.34
CA ASN A 134 15.74 -3.10 12.53
C ASN A 134 14.62 -2.78 11.50
N PRO A 135 13.35 -2.61 11.94
CA PRO A 135 12.24 -2.29 11.05
C PRO A 135 12.44 -1.03 10.20
N ALA A 136 13.25 -0.07 10.66
CA ALA A 136 13.58 1.13 9.90
C ALA A 136 14.36 0.83 8.60
N ASN A 137 14.94 -0.38 8.49
CA ASN A 137 15.68 -0.83 7.32
C ASN A 137 14.81 -1.57 6.30
N ALA A 138 13.52 -1.76 6.56
CA ALA A 138 12.63 -2.33 5.57
C ALA A 138 12.51 -1.35 4.37
N ARG A 139 12.66 -1.87 3.16
CA ARG A 139 12.61 -1.10 1.91
C ARG A 139 11.66 -1.73 0.92
N ASN A 140 11.08 -0.89 0.06
CA ASN A 140 10.35 -1.34 -1.11
C ASN A 140 11.33 -2.06 -2.06
N LYS A 141 10.88 -3.15 -2.66
CA LYS A 141 11.68 -4.01 -3.56
C LYS A 141 11.30 -3.85 -5.03
N ASN A 142 10.34 -2.97 -5.33
CA ASN A 142 10.03 -2.61 -6.71
C ASN A 142 11.23 -1.85 -7.28
N VAL A 143 11.80 -2.38 -8.35
CA VAL A 143 12.96 -1.78 -9.03
C VAL A 143 12.53 -1.35 -10.42
N LEU A 144 12.76 -0.06 -10.73
CA LEU A 144 12.57 0.49 -12.08
C LEU A 144 13.93 0.57 -12.77
N ILE A 145 14.11 -0.21 -13.85
CA ILE A 145 15.33 -0.22 -14.65
C ILE A 145 15.09 0.57 -15.94
N ILE A 146 15.72 1.73 -16.07
CA ILE A 146 15.64 2.59 -17.25
C ILE A 146 16.92 2.40 -18.07
N GLY A 147 16.77 2.19 -19.37
CA GLY A 147 17.90 2.13 -20.30
C GLY A 147 17.43 1.97 -21.73
N GLY A 148 18.20 2.49 -22.68
CA GLY A 148 17.91 2.39 -24.12
C GLY A 148 17.91 0.95 -24.64
N SER A 149 17.58 0.79 -25.92
CA SER A 149 17.80 -0.50 -26.60
C SER A 149 19.29 -0.85 -26.58
N GLY A 150 19.63 -2.13 -26.45
CA GLY A 150 21.03 -2.58 -26.39
C GLY A 150 21.78 -2.31 -25.07
N SER A 151 21.20 -1.58 -24.11
CA SER A 151 21.88 -1.25 -22.83
C SER A 151 22.10 -2.45 -21.89
N GLY A 152 21.67 -3.65 -22.29
CA GLY A 152 21.90 -4.88 -21.55
C GLY A 152 21.01 -5.11 -20.32
N LYS A 153 19.83 -4.45 -20.22
CA LYS A 153 18.86 -4.64 -19.11
C LYS A 153 18.61 -6.13 -18.78
N THR A 154 18.34 -6.94 -19.80
CA THR A 154 18.12 -8.38 -19.66
C THR A 154 19.37 -9.10 -19.16
N ARG A 155 20.54 -8.82 -19.76
CA ARG A 155 21.79 -9.54 -19.48
C ARG A 155 22.38 -9.20 -18.11
N PHE A 156 22.37 -7.92 -17.72
CA PHE A 156 23.07 -7.44 -16.53
C PHE A 156 22.19 -7.38 -15.28
N TRP A 157 20.88 -7.23 -15.42
CA TRP A 157 19.98 -7.14 -14.27
C TRP A 157 19.04 -8.34 -14.16
N LEU A 158 18.28 -8.65 -15.22
CA LEU A 158 17.26 -9.70 -15.14
C LEU A 158 17.87 -11.10 -14.98
N LYS A 159 18.81 -11.49 -15.85
CA LYS A 159 19.43 -12.83 -15.80
C LYS A 159 20.13 -13.12 -14.47
N PRO A 160 20.97 -12.23 -13.90
CA PRO A 160 21.59 -12.49 -12.61
C PRO A 160 20.57 -12.66 -11.48
N ASN A 161 19.50 -11.85 -11.45
CA ASN A 161 18.45 -11.99 -10.44
C ASN A 161 17.60 -13.27 -10.63
N LEU A 162 17.35 -13.71 -11.87
CA LEU A 162 16.70 -15.00 -12.14
C LEU A 162 17.57 -16.18 -11.73
N LEU A 163 18.87 -16.10 -12.01
CA LEU A 163 19.84 -17.15 -11.70
C LEU A 163 20.26 -17.18 -10.23
N GLN A 164 19.80 -16.24 -9.40
CA GLN A 164 19.85 -16.43 -7.94
C GLN A 164 18.90 -17.52 -7.47
N MET A 165 17.83 -17.80 -8.22
CA MET A 165 16.92 -18.92 -7.97
C MET A 165 16.36 -18.95 -6.54
N HIS A 166 16.10 -17.79 -5.96
CA HIS A 166 15.71 -17.63 -4.56
C HIS A 166 14.19 -17.66 -4.32
N SER A 167 13.36 -17.60 -5.37
CA SER A 167 11.90 -17.40 -5.25
C SER A 167 11.16 -17.86 -6.50
N SER A 168 9.83 -17.95 -6.44
CA SER A 168 9.00 -18.14 -7.64
C SER A 168 9.02 -16.90 -8.53
N TYR A 169 9.17 -17.09 -9.84
CA TYR A 169 9.25 -16.02 -10.82
C TYR A 169 8.07 -16.04 -11.78
N VAL A 170 7.54 -14.86 -12.10
CA VAL A 170 6.67 -14.62 -13.24
C VAL A 170 7.41 -13.66 -14.16
N VAL A 171 7.71 -14.09 -15.37
CA VAL A 171 8.57 -13.35 -16.31
C VAL A 171 7.80 -13.10 -17.59
N THR A 172 7.68 -11.83 -17.96
CA THR A 172 7.24 -11.44 -19.31
C THR A 172 8.44 -11.52 -20.25
N ASP A 173 8.36 -12.39 -21.25
CA ASP A 173 9.45 -12.64 -22.20
C ASP A 173 9.00 -12.38 -23.65
N PRO A 174 8.89 -11.10 -24.08
CA PRO A 174 8.42 -10.76 -25.42
C PRO A 174 9.28 -11.35 -26.55
N LYS A 175 10.55 -11.67 -26.27
CA LYS A 175 11.49 -12.22 -27.27
C LYS A 175 11.59 -13.75 -27.21
N GLY A 176 11.04 -14.39 -26.19
CA GLY A 176 11.20 -15.82 -25.93
C GLY A 176 12.64 -16.25 -25.61
N SER A 177 13.57 -15.31 -25.37
CA SER A 177 14.98 -15.65 -25.20
C SER A 177 15.31 -16.08 -23.77
N ILE A 178 14.57 -15.60 -22.78
CA ILE A 178 14.89 -15.82 -21.36
C ILE A 178 14.72 -17.28 -21.00
N VAL A 179 13.64 -17.92 -21.46
CA VAL A 179 13.40 -19.35 -21.19
C VAL A 179 14.47 -20.23 -21.86
N ILE A 180 14.94 -19.86 -23.05
CA ILE A 180 15.99 -20.59 -23.76
C ILE A 180 17.32 -20.46 -23.02
N GLU A 181 17.65 -19.25 -22.57
CA GLU A 181 18.95 -18.93 -21.97
C GLU A 181 19.06 -19.35 -20.49
N CYS A 182 17.97 -19.28 -19.73
CA CYS A 182 17.98 -19.54 -18.28
C CYS A 182 17.13 -20.75 -17.85
N GLY A 183 16.22 -21.24 -18.70
CA GLY A 183 15.26 -22.29 -18.33
C GLY A 183 15.93 -23.58 -17.92
N ASN A 184 16.95 -24.04 -18.65
CA ASN A 184 17.69 -25.26 -18.29
C ASN A 184 18.37 -25.16 -16.91
N ALA A 185 18.85 -23.97 -16.53
CA ALA A 185 19.46 -23.77 -15.22
C ALA A 185 18.40 -23.85 -14.10
N LEU A 186 17.23 -23.23 -14.33
CA LEU A 186 16.09 -23.29 -13.40
C LEU A 186 15.57 -24.73 -13.23
N LEU A 187 15.40 -25.48 -14.31
CA LEU A 187 14.97 -26.89 -14.27
C LEU A 187 15.93 -27.74 -13.44
N LYS A 188 17.24 -27.58 -13.66
CA LYS A 188 18.28 -28.29 -12.89
C LYS A 188 18.25 -27.97 -11.40
N HIS A 189 17.75 -26.80 -11.03
CA HIS A 189 17.57 -26.36 -9.64
C HIS A 189 16.15 -26.68 -9.10
N GLY A 190 15.42 -27.58 -9.75
CA GLY A 190 14.14 -28.09 -9.27
C GLY A 190 12.94 -27.17 -9.51
N TYR A 191 13.05 -26.16 -10.38
CA TYR A 191 11.92 -25.32 -10.75
C TYR A 191 10.99 -26.04 -11.71
N THR A 192 9.68 -25.93 -11.48
CA THR A 192 8.66 -26.26 -12.48
C THR A 192 8.43 -25.03 -13.35
N ILE A 193 8.80 -25.12 -14.63
CA ILE A 193 8.59 -24.03 -15.60
C ILE A 193 7.23 -24.21 -16.27
N LYS A 194 6.40 -23.18 -16.18
CA LYS A 194 5.12 -23.07 -16.90
C LYS A 194 5.22 -21.96 -17.93
N ILE A 195 4.81 -22.24 -19.16
CA ILE A 195 4.93 -21.30 -20.30
C ILE A 195 3.54 -21.00 -20.82
N PHE A 196 3.17 -19.72 -20.85
CA PHE A 196 1.99 -19.23 -21.53
C PHE A 196 2.45 -18.42 -22.75
N ASN A 197 2.30 -19.01 -23.94
CA ASN A 197 2.79 -18.46 -25.20
C ASN A 197 1.60 -18.00 -26.06
N THR A 198 1.46 -16.69 -26.17
CA THR A 198 0.38 -16.04 -26.95
C THR A 198 0.69 -15.90 -28.44
N ILE A 199 1.87 -16.33 -28.90
CA ILE A 199 2.26 -16.31 -30.32
C ILE A 199 2.08 -17.69 -30.94
N ASN A 200 2.62 -18.74 -30.29
CA ASN A 200 2.48 -20.11 -30.74
C ASN A 200 1.78 -20.95 -29.66
N PHE A 201 0.46 -21.10 -29.82
CA PHE A 201 -0.39 -21.83 -28.90
C PHE A 201 -0.05 -23.33 -28.81
N GLN A 202 0.52 -23.94 -29.87
CA GLN A 202 0.96 -25.35 -29.81
C GLN A 202 2.12 -25.57 -28.82
N LYS A 203 2.89 -24.50 -28.53
CA LYS A 203 3.98 -24.49 -27.54
C LYS A 203 3.60 -23.76 -26.25
N SER A 204 2.30 -23.57 -26.01
CA SER A 204 1.76 -22.93 -24.82
C SER A 204 1.13 -23.96 -23.89
N MET A 205 1.13 -23.67 -22.60
CA MET A 205 0.13 -24.23 -21.70
C MET A 205 -1.22 -23.57 -21.97
N HIS A 206 -2.29 -24.29 -21.64
CA HIS A 206 -3.65 -23.76 -21.72
C HIS A 206 -4.01 -23.01 -20.44
N TYR A 207 -4.79 -21.95 -20.59
CA TYR A 207 -5.32 -21.16 -19.49
C TYR A 207 -6.80 -20.92 -19.74
N ASN A 208 -7.62 -21.35 -18.79
CA ASN A 208 -9.05 -21.07 -18.77
C ASN A 208 -9.38 -20.26 -17.50
N PRO A 209 -9.77 -18.97 -17.62
CA PRO A 209 -10.10 -18.14 -16.46
C PRO A 209 -11.24 -18.68 -15.61
N PHE A 210 -12.21 -19.38 -16.21
CA PHE A 210 -13.36 -19.95 -15.49
C PHE A 210 -12.94 -20.96 -14.42
N ALA A 211 -11.84 -21.68 -14.63
CA ALA A 211 -11.29 -22.62 -13.65
C ALA A 211 -10.80 -21.94 -12.35
N TYR A 212 -10.66 -20.60 -12.35
CA TYR A 212 -10.21 -19.80 -11.21
C TYR A 212 -11.32 -18.92 -10.62
N ILE A 213 -12.57 -19.07 -11.09
CA ILE A 213 -13.72 -18.39 -10.52
C ILE A 213 -14.25 -19.24 -9.37
N HIS A 214 -14.26 -18.66 -8.16
CA HIS A 214 -14.77 -19.33 -6.95
C HIS A 214 -15.89 -18.52 -6.27
N SER A 215 -16.13 -17.30 -6.74
CA SER A 215 -17.10 -16.37 -6.16
C SER A 215 -17.56 -15.33 -7.18
N GLU A 216 -18.69 -14.68 -6.90
CA GLU A 216 -19.18 -13.52 -7.68
C GLU A 216 -18.13 -12.40 -7.77
N LYS A 217 -17.31 -12.24 -6.73
CA LYS A 217 -16.20 -11.27 -6.71
C LYS A 217 -15.13 -11.61 -7.75
N ASP A 218 -14.90 -12.89 -8.03
CA ASP A 218 -13.91 -13.30 -9.03
C ASP A 218 -14.43 -13.07 -10.46
N ILE A 219 -15.74 -13.19 -10.68
CA ILE A 219 -16.38 -12.76 -11.94
C ILE A 219 -16.11 -11.26 -12.17
N LEU A 220 -16.38 -10.42 -11.17
CA LEU A 220 -16.12 -8.98 -11.25
C LEU A 220 -14.64 -8.66 -11.52
N LYS A 221 -13.70 -9.38 -10.88
CA LYS A 221 -12.26 -9.22 -11.15
C LYS A 221 -11.91 -9.60 -12.58
N LEU A 222 -12.45 -10.71 -13.10
CA LEU A 222 -12.20 -11.17 -14.46
C LEU A 222 -12.71 -10.13 -15.47
N VAL A 223 -13.95 -9.66 -15.29
CA VAL A 223 -14.55 -8.61 -16.14
C VAL A 223 -13.75 -7.33 -16.11
N THR A 224 -13.37 -6.86 -14.92
CA THR A 224 -12.54 -5.65 -14.77
C THR A 224 -11.20 -5.81 -15.47
N THR A 225 -10.58 -6.99 -15.36
CA THR A 225 -9.32 -7.30 -16.02
C THR A 225 -9.47 -7.30 -17.54
N LEU A 226 -10.55 -7.90 -18.08
CA LEU A 226 -10.84 -7.90 -19.51
C LEU A 226 -10.99 -6.48 -20.04
N ILE A 227 -11.91 -5.69 -19.46
CA ILE A 227 -12.19 -4.31 -19.88
C ILE A 227 -10.94 -3.43 -19.77
N ALA A 228 -10.15 -3.55 -18.70
CA ALA A 228 -8.95 -2.76 -18.51
C ALA A 228 -7.85 -3.05 -19.56
N ASN A 229 -7.84 -4.26 -20.15
CA ASN A 229 -6.86 -4.66 -21.16
C ASN A 229 -7.37 -4.52 -22.60
N THR A 230 -8.66 -4.26 -22.81
CA THR A 230 -9.25 -3.99 -24.14
C THR A 230 -9.48 -2.51 -24.41
N LYS A 231 -9.45 -1.66 -23.37
CA LYS A 231 -9.38 -0.20 -23.52
C LYS A 231 -8.04 0.17 -24.16
N GLY A 232 -8.06 0.57 -25.43
CA GLY A 232 -6.89 1.12 -26.11
C GLY A 232 -6.42 2.46 -25.47
N ASP A 233 -5.30 3.00 -25.94
CA ASP A 233 -4.72 4.29 -25.46
C ASP A 233 -5.59 5.54 -25.74
N GLY A 234 -6.83 5.35 -26.19
CA GLY A 234 -7.80 6.42 -26.42
C GLY A 234 -8.33 7.03 -25.11
N LYS A 235 -8.94 8.21 -25.22
CA LYS A 235 -9.68 8.82 -24.10
C LYS A 235 -10.62 7.78 -23.50
N ALA A 236 -10.65 7.70 -22.17
CA ALA A 236 -11.55 6.82 -21.46
C ALA A 236 -12.94 6.91 -22.09
N GLY A 237 -13.40 5.79 -22.69
CA GLY A 237 -14.76 5.71 -23.22
C GLY A 237 -15.75 6.10 -22.13
N ASP A 238 -16.93 6.59 -22.55
CA ASP A 238 -17.97 7.05 -21.62
C ASP A 238 -18.12 6.07 -20.44
N GLU A 239 -18.19 6.62 -19.23
CA GLU A 239 -18.39 5.84 -18.01
C GLU A 239 -19.68 5.02 -18.12
N PHE A 240 -20.67 5.54 -18.85
CA PHE A 240 -21.89 4.84 -19.19
C PHE A 240 -21.61 3.54 -19.96
N TRP A 241 -20.90 3.59 -21.10
CA TRP A 241 -20.60 2.41 -21.92
C TRP A 241 -19.76 1.38 -21.15
N THR A 242 -18.81 1.86 -20.36
CA THR A 242 -18.00 0.98 -19.49
C THR A 242 -18.87 0.24 -18.46
N LYS A 243 -19.86 0.91 -17.86
CA LYS A 243 -20.78 0.29 -16.89
C LYS A 243 -21.70 -0.72 -17.57
N ALA A 244 -22.23 -0.39 -18.75
CA ALA A 244 -23.07 -1.31 -19.53
C ALA A 244 -22.28 -2.58 -19.91
N GLU A 245 -21.07 -2.43 -20.43
CA GLU A 245 -20.16 -3.55 -20.76
C GLU A 245 -19.84 -4.41 -19.52
N THR A 246 -19.59 -3.76 -18.37
CA THR A 246 -19.32 -4.46 -17.11
C THR A 246 -20.52 -5.30 -16.67
N LEU A 247 -21.74 -4.74 -16.72
CA LEU A 247 -22.97 -5.46 -16.35
C LEU A 247 -23.22 -6.63 -17.29
N LEU A 248 -23.03 -6.42 -18.60
CA LEU A 248 -23.20 -7.45 -19.60
C LEU A 248 -22.23 -8.62 -19.38
N TYR A 249 -20.92 -8.38 -19.32
CA TYR A 249 -19.97 -9.46 -19.10
C TYR A 249 -20.16 -10.15 -17.76
N CYS A 250 -20.53 -9.44 -16.70
CA CYS A 250 -20.86 -10.08 -15.42
C CYS A 250 -22.05 -11.02 -15.54
N ALA A 251 -23.08 -10.63 -16.31
CA ALA A 251 -24.23 -11.47 -16.58
C ALA A 251 -23.85 -12.72 -17.37
N LEU A 252 -23.19 -12.56 -18.52
CA LEU A 252 -22.85 -13.67 -19.41
C LEU A 252 -21.87 -14.65 -18.75
N ILE A 253 -20.78 -14.15 -18.16
CA ILE A 253 -19.80 -14.99 -17.45
C ILE A 253 -20.46 -15.67 -16.25
N GLY A 254 -21.33 -14.97 -15.52
CA GLY A 254 -22.10 -15.55 -14.42
C GLY A 254 -23.04 -16.66 -14.88
N TYR A 255 -23.70 -16.50 -16.03
CA TYR A 255 -24.55 -17.54 -16.61
C TYR A 255 -23.71 -18.77 -16.97
N ILE A 256 -22.63 -18.58 -17.73
CA ILE A 256 -21.76 -19.66 -18.18
C ILE A 256 -21.17 -20.41 -16.98
N HIS A 257 -20.69 -19.70 -15.96
CA HIS A 257 -20.05 -20.34 -14.81
C HIS A 257 -21.02 -21.15 -13.94
N TYR A 258 -22.26 -20.67 -13.74
CA TYR A 258 -23.21 -21.30 -12.81
C TYR A 258 -24.19 -22.27 -13.47
N GLU A 259 -24.52 -22.09 -14.74
CA GLU A 259 -25.56 -22.88 -15.42
C GLU A 259 -25.02 -23.72 -16.59
N ALA A 260 -23.91 -23.34 -17.22
CA ALA A 260 -23.35 -24.13 -18.33
C ALA A 260 -22.52 -25.32 -17.82
N PRO A 261 -22.51 -26.46 -18.57
CA PRO A 261 -21.62 -27.59 -18.30
C PRO A 261 -20.14 -27.17 -18.24
N VAL A 262 -19.34 -27.89 -17.46
CA VAL A 262 -17.93 -27.52 -17.17
C VAL A 262 -17.08 -27.39 -18.45
N GLU A 263 -17.36 -28.20 -19.45
CA GLU A 263 -16.73 -28.20 -20.77
C GLU A 263 -17.02 -26.92 -21.57
N GLU A 264 -18.17 -26.29 -21.36
CA GLU A 264 -18.60 -25.04 -21.99
C GLU A 264 -18.19 -23.80 -21.17
N GLN A 265 -17.58 -23.97 -20.00
CA GLN A 265 -17.11 -22.85 -19.19
C GLN A 265 -15.80 -22.27 -19.74
N ASN A 266 -15.87 -21.62 -20.89
CA ASN A 266 -14.69 -21.10 -21.59
C ASN A 266 -15.02 -19.83 -22.39
N PHE A 267 -13.99 -19.18 -22.94
CA PHE A 267 -14.17 -17.95 -23.72
C PHE A 267 -14.78 -18.15 -25.10
N SER A 268 -14.72 -19.35 -25.68
CA SER A 268 -15.43 -19.62 -26.93
C SER A 268 -16.94 -19.50 -26.72
N THR A 269 -17.48 -20.09 -25.65
CA THR A 269 -18.90 -19.96 -25.29
C THR A 269 -19.29 -18.51 -24.95
N LEU A 270 -18.40 -17.75 -24.29
CA LEU A 270 -18.64 -16.32 -24.07
C LEU A 270 -18.76 -15.54 -25.39
N ILE A 271 -17.90 -15.83 -26.37
CA ILE A 271 -17.95 -15.21 -27.70
C ILE A 271 -19.22 -15.63 -28.44
N GLU A 272 -19.62 -16.89 -28.35
CA GLU A 272 -20.89 -17.37 -28.94
C GLU A 272 -22.11 -16.65 -28.34
N PHE A 273 -22.13 -16.46 -27.01
CA PHE A 273 -23.18 -15.68 -26.35
C PHE A 273 -23.21 -14.24 -26.90
N LEU A 274 -22.05 -13.58 -26.99
CA LEU A 274 -21.97 -12.22 -27.54
C LEU A 274 -22.44 -12.13 -29.00
N ASN A 275 -22.07 -13.11 -29.83
CA ASN A 275 -22.50 -13.17 -31.23
C ASN A 275 -24.00 -13.45 -31.38
N ALA A 276 -24.61 -14.17 -30.43
CA ALA A 276 -26.03 -14.45 -30.40
C ALA A 276 -26.88 -13.28 -29.86
N MET A 277 -26.26 -12.20 -29.36
CA MET A 277 -26.96 -11.01 -28.88
C MET A 277 -27.28 -10.03 -30.02
N GLU A 278 -28.00 -10.53 -31.04
CA GLU A 278 -28.55 -9.68 -32.11
C GLU A 278 -29.54 -8.67 -31.51
N VAL A 279 -29.48 -7.44 -31.99
CA VAL A 279 -30.43 -6.38 -31.69
C VAL A 279 -31.04 -5.90 -33.01
N ARG A 280 -32.36 -5.81 -33.05
CA ARG A 280 -33.11 -5.28 -34.19
C ARG A 280 -33.68 -3.93 -33.81
N GLU A 281 -33.35 -2.90 -34.57
CA GLU A 281 -33.81 -1.52 -34.30
C GLU A 281 -35.28 -1.32 -34.70
N ASP A 282 -35.80 -2.15 -35.61
CA ASP A 282 -37.14 -2.10 -36.18
C ASP A 282 -38.18 -2.91 -35.40
N ASP A 283 -37.74 -3.72 -34.42
CA ASP A 283 -38.60 -4.58 -33.61
C ASP A 283 -38.16 -4.56 -32.14
N GLU A 284 -38.76 -3.67 -31.35
CA GLU A 284 -38.48 -3.55 -29.91
C GLU A 284 -38.89 -4.79 -29.10
N GLU A 285 -39.80 -5.62 -29.63
CA GLU A 285 -40.22 -6.87 -28.99
C GLU A 285 -39.32 -8.05 -29.36
N PHE A 286 -38.37 -7.86 -30.28
CA PHE A 286 -37.45 -8.91 -30.68
C PHE A 286 -36.60 -9.38 -29.50
N GLN A 287 -36.66 -10.69 -29.24
CA GLN A 287 -35.84 -11.36 -28.23
C GLN A 287 -34.82 -12.26 -28.90
N ASN A 288 -33.55 -11.98 -28.66
CA ASN A 288 -32.49 -12.86 -29.12
C ASN A 288 -32.42 -14.14 -28.24
N PRO A 289 -31.69 -15.18 -28.69
CA PRO A 289 -31.55 -16.42 -27.93
C PRO A 289 -31.05 -16.22 -26.49
N VAL A 290 -30.17 -15.24 -26.25
CA VAL A 290 -29.64 -14.94 -24.92
C VAL A 290 -30.73 -14.34 -24.03
N ASP A 291 -31.54 -13.41 -24.52
CA ASP A 291 -32.69 -12.87 -23.80
C ASP A 291 -33.62 -13.99 -23.31
N LEU A 292 -33.99 -14.91 -24.22
CA LEU A 292 -34.84 -16.06 -23.90
C LEU A 292 -34.21 -16.99 -22.83
N MET A 293 -32.89 -17.20 -22.90
CA MET A 293 -32.16 -17.99 -21.91
C MET A 293 -32.17 -17.34 -20.52
N PHE A 294 -32.00 -16.02 -20.45
CA PHE A 294 -32.06 -15.29 -19.18
C PHE A 294 -33.47 -15.25 -18.60
N GLU A 295 -34.51 -15.12 -19.43
CA GLU A 295 -35.90 -15.22 -18.96
C GLU A 295 -36.24 -16.61 -18.42
N ALA A 296 -35.81 -17.67 -19.11
CA ALA A 296 -35.99 -19.04 -18.65
C ALA A 296 -35.27 -19.28 -17.32
N LEU A 297 -34.06 -18.72 -17.15
CA LEU A 297 -33.32 -18.79 -15.90
C LEU A 297 -34.01 -17.98 -14.80
N GLU A 298 -34.53 -16.80 -15.10
CA GLU A 298 -35.27 -15.97 -14.16
C GLU A 298 -36.51 -16.67 -13.61
N LYS A 299 -37.31 -17.31 -14.49
CA LYS A 299 -38.49 -18.07 -14.11
C LYS A 299 -38.16 -19.19 -13.12
N LYS A 300 -36.97 -19.79 -13.22
CA LYS A 300 -36.50 -20.85 -12.31
C LYS A 300 -35.83 -20.31 -11.04
N LYS A 301 -34.99 -19.27 -11.17
CA LYS A 301 -34.09 -18.74 -10.14
C LYS A 301 -34.08 -17.19 -10.20
N PRO A 302 -35.11 -16.50 -9.70
CA PRO A 302 -35.23 -15.04 -9.86
C PRO A 302 -34.13 -14.24 -9.16
N ASN A 303 -33.53 -14.80 -8.09
CA ASN A 303 -32.45 -14.16 -7.33
C ASN A 303 -31.04 -14.52 -7.82
N HIS A 304 -30.92 -15.21 -8.97
CA HIS A 304 -29.62 -15.62 -9.52
C HIS A 304 -28.73 -14.42 -9.87
N PHE A 305 -27.43 -14.50 -9.58
CA PHE A 305 -26.48 -13.42 -9.83
C PHE A 305 -26.53 -12.93 -11.28
N ALA A 306 -26.44 -13.86 -12.25
CA ALA A 306 -26.44 -13.55 -13.67
C ALA A 306 -27.70 -12.78 -14.10
N VAL A 307 -28.87 -13.22 -13.64
CA VAL A 307 -30.17 -12.59 -13.95
C VAL A 307 -30.21 -11.15 -13.41
N ARG A 308 -29.74 -10.94 -12.18
CA ARG A 308 -29.71 -9.60 -11.56
C ARG A 308 -28.80 -8.64 -12.33
N GLN A 309 -27.67 -9.10 -12.86
CA GLN A 309 -26.79 -8.26 -13.68
C GLN A 309 -27.40 -7.98 -15.06
N TYR A 310 -28.01 -9.01 -15.68
CA TYR A 310 -28.62 -8.88 -17.00
C TYR A 310 -29.78 -7.88 -17.01
N LYS A 311 -30.66 -7.93 -16.00
CA LYS A 311 -31.73 -6.94 -15.82
C LYS A 311 -31.22 -5.51 -15.73
N LYS A 312 -30.15 -5.29 -14.95
CA LYS A 312 -29.52 -3.98 -14.82
C LYS A 312 -28.92 -3.51 -16.15
N TYR A 313 -28.34 -4.43 -16.91
CA TYR A 313 -27.84 -4.14 -18.25
C TYR A 313 -28.98 -3.72 -19.19
N LYS A 314 -30.08 -4.48 -19.29
CA LYS A 314 -31.23 -4.13 -20.15
C LYS A 314 -31.86 -2.80 -19.75
N LEU A 315 -31.97 -2.50 -18.46
CA LEU A 315 -32.43 -1.19 -17.97
C LEU A 315 -31.52 -0.04 -18.41
N ALA A 316 -30.20 -0.25 -18.37
CA ALA A 316 -29.25 0.74 -18.83
C ALA A 316 -29.31 0.94 -20.36
N ALA A 317 -29.42 -0.15 -21.13
CA ALA A 317 -29.49 -0.10 -22.59
C ALA A 317 -30.79 0.56 -23.10
N GLY A 318 -31.94 0.25 -22.48
CA GLY A 318 -33.24 0.81 -22.88
C GLY A 318 -33.33 2.33 -22.76
N ASP A 319 -32.70 2.94 -21.74
CA ASP A 319 -32.67 4.40 -21.54
C ASP A 319 -31.88 5.16 -22.63
N ILE A 320 -30.99 4.46 -23.36
CA ILE A 320 -30.22 5.05 -24.47
C ILE A 320 -31.03 5.01 -25.76
N CYS A 321 -31.62 3.86 -26.10
CA CYS A 321 -32.37 3.69 -27.34
C CYS A 321 -33.63 4.58 -27.38
N SER A 322 -34.14 5.00 -26.21
CA SER A 322 -35.25 5.94 -26.10
C SER A 322 -34.88 7.44 -26.27
N LYS A 323 -33.60 7.77 -26.47
CA LYS A 323 -33.12 9.15 -26.70
C LYS A 323 -32.62 9.36 -28.11
#